data_AF-G7GGZ7-F1
#
_entry.id   AF-G7GGZ7-F1
#
_cell.length_a   1.000
_cell.length_b   1.000
_cell.length_c   1.000
_cell.angle_alpha   90.00
_cell.angle_beta   90.00
_cell.angle_gamma   90.00
#
_symmetry.space_group_name_H-M   'P 1'
#
loop_
_entity.id
_entity.type
_entity.pdbx_description
1 polymer ?
#
loop_
_entity_poly.entity_id
_entity_poly.type
_entity_poly.pdbx_seq_one_letter_code
_entity_poly.pdbx_strand_id
1 'polypeptide(L)'
;MQRLNFPIIDPHIHQWDPYHTPHSAALLVKAFGHSPYLMDKIVRIVKPKDLIDTLGITKYALAPYLPHDFKADNDIYKVESVVHIEASWHHQKGFGVVEETDWINQLPFEEQGIKLGAIIGTADPRHKKFKDILKAHADASPVFRGIRKMAAWHSDSGVHRWTDKAELYRSKNF
;
A
#
# COMPACT_ATOMS: atom_id res chain seq x y z
N MET A 1 -30.39 -4.03 -8.87
CA MET A 1 -29.40 -3.15 -9.53
C MET A 1 -29.16 -3.69 -10.94
N GLN A 2 -29.08 -2.81 -11.95
CA GLN A 2 -28.72 -3.23 -13.31
C GLN A 2 -27.25 -3.68 -13.32
N ARG A 3 -26.97 -4.91 -13.76
CA ARG A 3 -25.60 -5.36 -14.01
C ARG A 3 -25.06 -4.60 -15.20
N LEU A 4 -23.94 -3.91 -15.01
CA LEU A 4 -23.20 -3.29 -16.10
C LEU A 4 -22.78 -4.38 -17.09
N ASN A 5 -22.97 -4.13 -18.39
CA ASN A 5 -22.73 -5.11 -19.46
C ASN A 5 -21.34 -4.98 -20.09
N PHE A 6 -20.41 -4.28 -19.42
CA PHE A 6 -19.03 -4.10 -19.86
C PHE A 6 -18.07 -4.43 -18.70
N PRO A 7 -16.83 -4.83 -19.00
CA PRO A 7 -15.84 -5.13 -17.97
C PRO A 7 -15.41 -3.86 -17.22
N ILE A 8 -15.28 -3.97 -15.90
CA ILE A 8 -14.84 -2.87 -15.04
C ILE A 8 -13.39 -3.11 -14.64
N ILE A 9 -12.58 -2.05 -14.73
CA ILE A 9 -11.24 -2.01 -14.16
C ILE A 9 -11.30 -1.09 -12.95
N ASP A 10 -10.87 -1.56 -11.79
CA ASP A 10 -10.60 -0.68 -10.66
C ASP A 10 -9.13 -0.22 -10.73
N PRO A 11 -8.86 1.04 -11.10
CA PRO A 11 -7.51 1.53 -11.33
C PRO A 11 -6.78 1.88 -10.03
N HIS A 12 -7.40 1.73 -8.86
CA HIS A 12 -6.77 2.11 -7.59
C HIS A 12 -7.29 1.27 -6.43
N ILE A 13 -6.59 0.17 -6.16
CA ILE A 13 -6.78 -0.62 -4.94
C ILE A 13 -5.52 -0.63 -4.09
N HIS A 14 -5.69 -1.02 -2.83
CA HIS A 14 -4.62 -1.32 -1.89
C HIS A 14 -4.83 -2.73 -1.34
N GLN A 15 -3.73 -3.40 -1.05
CA GLN A 15 -3.67 -4.71 -0.40
C GLN A 15 -2.57 -4.66 0.65
N TRP A 16 -2.82 -5.24 1.81
CA TRP A 16 -1.83 -5.29 2.89
C TRP A 16 -2.14 -6.46 3.83
N ASP A 17 -1.10 -7.03 4.44
CA ASP A 17 -1.24 -8.06 5.47
C ASP A 17 -0.29 -7.80 6.64
N PRO A 18 -0.71 -7.06 7.67
CA PRO A 18 0.18 -6.72 8.78
C PRO A 18 0.75 -7.95 9.49
N TYR A 19 0.17 -9.15 9.36
CA TYR A 19 0.63 -10.33 10.07
C TYR A 19 1.78 -11.06 9.38
N HIS A 20 1.82 -11.06 8.05
CA HIS A 20 2.70 -11.96 7.28
C HIS A 20 3.80 -11.27 6.51
N THR A 21 3.90 -9.95 6.62
CA THR A 21 4.80 -9.19 5.75
C THR A 21 5.66 -8.17 6.47
N PRO A 22 6.93 -7.98 6.04
CA PRO A 22 7.90 -7.17 6.75
C PRO A 22 7.49 -5.70 6.78
N HIS A 23 7.23 -5.17 7.97
CA HIS A 23 6.93 -3.76 8.18
C HIS A 23 7.49 -3.27 9.51
N SER A 24 7.53 -1.94 9.69
CA SER A 24 8.08 -1.30 10.91
C SER A 24 7.43 -1.75 12.23
N ALA A 25 6.26 -2.38 12.19
CA ALA A 25 5.55 -2.92 13.34
C ALA A 25 5.41 -4.46 13.32
N ALA A 26 6.10 -5.19 12.42
CA ALA A 26 5.97 -6.64 12.27
C ALA A 26 6.25 -7.42 13.57
N LEU A 27 7.23 -6.97 14.36
CA LEU A 27 7.52 -7.56 15.68
C LEU A 27 6.39 -7.36 16.68
N LEU A 28 5.74 -6.19 16.69
CA LEU A 28 4.60 -5.89 17.56
C LEU A 28 3.37 -6.69 17.13
N VAL A 29 3.09 -6.76 15.82
CA VAL A 29 1.97 -7.50 15.27
C VAL A 29 2.13 -9.01 15.51
N LYS A 30 3.35 -9.55 15.37
CA LYS A 30 3.63 -10.96 15.70
C LYS A 30 3.43 -11.28 17.19
N ALA A 31 3.76 -10.34 18.09
CA ALA A 31 3.62 -10.52 19.53
C ALA A 31 2.18 -10.33 20.03
N PHE A 32 1.41 -9.41 19.44
CA PHE A 32 0.10 -8.99 19.97
C PHE A 32 -1.07 -9.16 18.99
N GLY A 33 -0.84 -9.64 17.77
CA GLY A 33 -1.84 -9.78 16.71
C GLY A 33 -3.01 -10.71 17.03
N HIS A 34 -2.84 -11.59 18.03
CA HIS A 34 -3.91 -12.44 18.56
C HIS A 34 -4.95 -11.65 19.39
N SER A 35 -4.68 -10.38 19.72
CA SER A 35 -5.61 -9.48 20.40
C SER A 35 -5.70 -8.14 19.67
N PRO A 36 -6.69 -7.97 18.76
CA PRO A 36 -6.91 -6.71 18.04
C PRO A 36 -7.06 -5.49 18.96
N TYR A 37 -7.68 -5.68 20.13
CA TYR A 37 -7.84 -4.63 21.15
C TYR A 37 -6.50 -4.16 21.72
N LEU A 38 -5.60 -5.09 22.03
CA LEU A 38 -4.28 -4.76 22.57
C LEU A 38 -3.40 -4.12 21.51
N MET A 39 -3.48 -4.62 20.27
CA MET A 39 -2.76 -4.07 19.12
C MET A 39 -3.16 -2.62 18.84
N ASP A 40 -4.46 -2.28 18.88
CA ASP A 40 -4.94 -0.91 18.75
C ASP A 40 -4.35 0.02 19.83
N LYS A 41 -4.44 -0.38 21.10
CA LYS A 41 -3.88 0.42 22.21
C LYS A 41 -2.40 0.68 22.04
N ILE A 42 -1.62 -0.35 21.70
CA ILE A 42 -0.17 -0.23 21.56
C ILE A 42 0.18 0.68 20.38
N VAL A 43 -0.50 0.53 19.24
CA VAL A 43 -0.27 1.36 18.05
C VAL A 43 -0.52 2.83 18.37
N ARG A 44 -1.59 3.15 19.11
CA ARG A 44 -1.91 4.53 19.55
C ARG A 44 -0.87 5.14 20.51
N ILE A 45 -0.12 4.30 21.23
CA ILE A 45 0.94 4.75 22.15
C ILE A 45 2.27 4.95 21.41
N VAL A 46 2.61 4.03 20.49
CA VAL A 46 3.94 3.96 19.87
C VAL A 46 4.05 4.80 18.59
N LYS A 47 2.95 4.96 17.85
CA LYS A 47 2.97 5.71 16.59
C LYS A 47 2.75 7.20 16.80
N PRO A 48 3.34 8.05 15.94
CA PRO A 48 3.11 9.50 15.98
C PRO A 48 1.61 9.86 15.96
N LYS A 49 1.23 10.89 16.72
CA LYS A 49 -0.17 11.31 16.87
C LYS A 49 -0.80 11.72 15.53
N ASP A 50 -0.07 12.45 14.70
CA ASP A 50 -0.50 12.89 13.36
C ASP A 50 -0.87 11.69 12.47
N LEU A 51 -0.09 10.60 12.53
CA LEU A 51 -0.39 9.36 11.83
C LEU A 51 -1.66 8.70 12.38
N ILE A 52 -1.81 8.61 13.70
CA ILE A 52 -3.00 8.03 14.34
C ILE A 52 -4.26 8.83 14.01
N ASP A 53 -4.19 10.15 14.06
CA ASP A 53 -5.31 11.04 13.73
C ASP A 53 -5.69 10.91 12.24
N THR A 54 -4.70 10.72 11.35
CA THR A 54 -4.93 10.46 9.91
C THR A 54 -5.60 9.12 9.66
N LEU A 55 -5.20 8.07 10.40
CA LEU A 55 -5.81 6.74 10.28
C LEU A 55 -7.22 6.69 10.90
N GLY A 56 -7.47 7.48 11.95
CA GLY A 56 -8.72 7.48 12.71
C GLY A 56 -9.02 6.13 13.35
N ILE A 57 -9.74 5.27 12.63
CA ILE A 57 -10.05 3.90 13.01
C ILE A 57 -8.93 2.96 12.53
N THR A 58 -7.89 2.87 13.35
CA THR A 58 -6.70 1.99 13.24
C THR A 58 -7.00 0.53 12.92
N LYS A 59 -8.15 -0.02 13.34
CA LYS A 59 -8.57 -1.41 13.01
C LYS A 59 -8.41 -1.71 11.52
N TYR A 60 -8.77 -0.78 10.64
CA TYR A 60 -8.74 -1.02 9.19
C TYR A 60 -7.30 -1.08 8.65
N ALA A 61 -6.37 -0.34 9.24
CA ALA A 61 -4.96 -0.42 8.87
C ALA A 61 -4.24 -1.65 9.45
N LEU A 62 -4.83 -2.27 10.49
CA LEU A 62 -4.23 -3.38 11.23
C LEU A 62 -4.83 -4.74 10.89
N ALA A 63 -6.00 -4.78 10.27
CA ALA A 63 -6.55 -5.98 9.66
C ALA A 63 -5.95 -6.17 8.26
N PRO A 64 -5.67 -7.40 7.82
CA PRO A 64 -5.33 -7.66 6.44
C PRO A 64 -6.51 -7.27 5.54
N TYR A 65 -6.17 -6.80 4.34
CA TYR A 65 -7.12 -6.63 3.26
C TYR A 65 -6.51 -7.32 2.04
N LEU A 66 -7.07 -8.48 1.73
CA LEU A 66 -6.59 -9.43 0.72
C LEU A 66 -7.56 -9.49 -0.47
N PRO A 67 -7.20 -10.17 -1.58
CA PRO A 67 -8.04 -10.22 -2.78
C PRO A 67 -9.46 -10.73 -2.50
N HIS A 68 -9.63 -11.68 -1.57
CA HIS A 68 -10.95 -12.19 -1.18
C HIS A 68 -11.81 -11.15 -0.47
N ASP A 69 -11.20 -10.25 0.31
CA ASP A 69 -11.91 -9.16 0.99
C ASP A 69 -12.40 -8.15 -0.03
N PHE A 70 -11.52 -7.75 -0.96
CA PHE A 70 -11.90 -6.88 -2.07
C PHE A 70 -13.05 -7.48 -2.89
N LYS A 71 -12.99 -8.78 -3.18
CA LYS A 71 -14.05 -9.49 -3.91
C LYS A 71 -15.37 -9.47 -3.14
N ALA A 72 -15.35 -9.69 -1.83
CA ALA A 72 -16.55 -9.66 -0.99
C ALA A 72 -17.19 -8.27 -0.96
N ASP A 73 -16.39 -7.20 -0.85
CA ASP A 73 -16.88 -5.82 -0.81
C ASP A 73 -17.45 -5.36 -2.17
N ASN A 74 -16.94 -5.91 -3.27
CA ASN A 74 -17.26 -5.49 -4.63
C ASN A 74 -18.09 -6.50 -5.42
N ASP A 75 -18.65 -7.55 -4.80
CA ASP A 75 -19.34 -8.63 -5.52
C ASP A 75 -20.55 -8.15 -6.35
N ILE A 76 -21.12 -7.00 -5.99
CA ILE A 76 -22.19 -6.35 -6.75
C ILE A 76 -21.72 -5.85 -8.13
N TYR A 77 -20.42 -5.64 -8.31
CA TYR A 77 -19.79 -5.19 -9.55
C TYR A 77 -18.97 -6.32 -10.18
N LYS A 78 -19.02 -6.42 -11.52
CA LYS A 78 -18.14 -7.32 -12.26
C LYS A 78 -16.80 -6.62 -12.52
N VAL A 79 -15.99 -6.49 -11.48
CA VAL A 79 -14.59 -6.03 -11.60
C VAL A 79 -13.77 -7.17 -12.22
N GLU A 80 -13.27 -6.95 -13.43
CA GLU A 80 -12.48 -7.94 -14.17
C GLU A 80 -11.00 -7.80 -13.85
N SER A 81 -10.52 -6.57 -13.65
CA SER A 81 -9.12 -6.31 -13.38
C SER A 81 -8.92 -5.16 -12.40
N VAL A 82 -7.80 -5.20 -11.69
CA VAL A 82 -7.43 -4.20 -10.70
C VAL A 82 -6.02 -3.70 -10.94
N VAL A 83 -5.76 -2.47 -10.48
CA VAL A 83 -4.42 -1.90 -10.39
C VAL A 83 -4.09 -1.68 -8.92
N HIS A 84 -3.08 -2.40 -8.43
CA HIS A 84 -2.56 -2.19 -7.08
C HIS A 84 -1.70 -0.94 -7.05
N ILE A 85 -1.97 -0.07 -6.09
CA ILE A 85 -1.14 1.07 -5.75
C ILE A 85 -0.44 0.78 -4.44
N GLU A 86 0.86 1.08 -4.34
CA GLU A 86 1.62 0.93 -3.10
C GLU A 86 0.86 1.48 -1.88
N ALA A 87 0.88 0.75 -0.78
CA ALA A 87 0.09 1.05 0.42
C ALA A 87 0.96 1.55 1.59
N SER A 88 2.21 1.93 1.30
CA SER A 88 3.17 2.55 2.22
C SER A 88 3.50 1.79 3.51
N TRP A 89 3.05 0.54 3.65
CA TRP A 89 3.19 -0.18 4.91
C TRP A 89 4.53 -0.93 5.02
N HIS A 90 5.20 -1.20 3.90
CA HIS A 90 6.54 -1.81 3.84
C HIS A 90 7.71 -0.81 4.01
N HIS A 91 8.94 -1.35 4.00
CA HIS A 91 10.19 -0.60 4.02
C HIS A 91 10.25 0.49 2.92
N GLN A 92 10.07 1.75 3.31
CA GLN A 92 10.08 2.90 2.40
C GLN A 92 11.48 3.36 1.95
N LYS A 93 12.53 2.53 2.11
CA LYS A 93 13.94 2.93 1.88
C LYS A 93 14.70 1.94 1.01
N GLY A 94 15.48 2.46 0.08
CA GLY A 94 16.37 1.67 -0.77
C GLY A 94 15.61 0.62 -1.57
N PHE A 95 16.09 -0.62 -1.58
CA PHE A 95 15.45 -1.74 -2.28
C PHE A 95 14.29 -2.37 -1.52
N GLY A 96 14.08 -2.04 -0.23
CA GLY A 96 12.98 -2.59 0.55
C GLY A 96 11.59 -2.24 -0.02
N VAL A 97 11.49 -1.19 -0.83
CA VAL A 97 10.25 -0.81 -1.52
C VAL A 97 9.79 -1.86 -2.55
N VAL A 98 10.71 -2.72 -3.02
CA VAL A 98 10.42 -3.77 -4.01
C VAL A 98 9.72 -4.97 -3.38
N GLU A 99 9.88 -5.17 -2.05
CA GLU A 99 9.25 -6.27 -1.30
C GLU A 99 7.72 -6.25 -1.47
N GLU A 100 7.10 -5.06 -1.51
CA GLU A 100 5.66 -4.95 -1.75
C GLU A 100 5.29 -5.42 -3.16
N THR A 101 6.09 -5.06 -4.16
CA THR A 101 5.79 -5.43 -5.56
C THR A 101 5.92 -6.94 -5.76
N ASP A 102 6.94 -7.55 -5.17
CA ASP A 102 7.11 -9.00 -5.17
C ASP A 102 5.95 -9.71 -4.45
N TRP A 103 5.58 -9.23 -3.25
CA TRP A 103 4.48 -9.81 -2.47
C TRP A 103 3.14 -9.73 -3.20
N ILE A 104 2.78 -8.56 -3.74
CA ILE A 104 1.53 -8.35 -4.48
C ILE A 104 1.44 -9.27 -5.70
N ASN A 105 2.57 -9.49 -6.38
CA ASN A 105 2.64 -10.35 -7.56
C ASN A 105 2.35 -11.84 -7.24
N GLN A 106 2.42 -12.23 -5.96
CA GLN A 106 2.16 -13.59 -5.49
C GLN A 106 0.73 -13.78 -4.93
N LEU A 107 -0.06 -12.70 -4.81
CA LEU A 107 -1.40 -12.79 -4.24
C LEU A 107 -2.39 -13.51 -5.17
N PRO A 108 -3.34 -14.29 -4.61
CA PRO A 108 -4.22 -15.16 -5.38
C PRO A 108 -5.43 -14.42 -6.00
N PHE A 109 -5.18 -13.36 -6.77
CA PHE A 109 -6.24 -12.59 -7.44
C PHE A 109 -7.09 -13.44 -8.38
N GLU A 110 -6.44 -14.32 -9.16
CA GLU A 110 -7.12 -15.19 -10.14
C GLU A 110 -8.08 -16.18 -9.46
N GLU A 111 -7.77 -16.64 -8.24
CA GLU A 111 -8.69 -17.48 -7.45
C GLU A 111 -9.99 -16.75 -7.08
N GLN A 112 -9.96 -15.41 -7.07
CA GLN A 112 -11.13 -14.56 -6.84
C GLN A 112 -11.83 -14.15 -8.14
N GLY A 113 -11.37 -14.64 -9.29
CA GLY A 113 -11.87 -14.28 -10.62
C GLY A 113 -11.53 -12.83 -11.01
N ILE A 114 -10.44 -12.29 -10.46
CA ILE A 114 -9.97 -10.92 -10.71
C ILE A 114 -8.56 -10.99 -11.30
N LYS A 115 -8.29 -10.23 -12.34
CA LYS A 115 -6.95 -10.11 -12.91
C LYS A 115 -6.16 -8.98 -12.23
N LEU A 116 -4.95 -9.28 -11.74
CA LEU A 116 -3.99 -8.24 -11.38
C LEU A 116 -3.42 -7.59 -12.66
N GLY A 117 -3.97 -6.44 -13.03
CA GLY A 117 -3.69 -5.79 -14.31
C GLY A 117 -2.41 -4.97 -14.30
N ALA A 118 -2.13 -4.30 -13.18
CA ALA A 118 -0.89 -3.56 -12.98
C ALA A 118 -0.53 -3.41 -11.50
N ILE A 119 0.77 -3.19 -11.25
CA ILE A 119 1.32 -2.77 -9.96
C ILE A 119 2.00 -1.42 -10.13
N ILE A 120 1.64 -0.47 -9.26
CA ILE A 120 2.32 0.81 -9.09
C ILE A 120 3.09 0.76 -7.77
N GLY A 121 4.40 0.50 -7.85
CA GLY A 121 5.28 0.34 -6.68
C GLY A 121 5.76 1.67 -6.10
N THR A 122 6.49 1.64 -4.98
CA THR A 122 7.10 2.85 -4.42
C THR A 122 8.51 3.06 -4.95
N ALA A 123 8.86 4.29 -5.32
CA ALA A 123 10.25 4.70 -5.47
C ALA A 123 10.39 6.22 -5.26
N ASP A 124 11.57 6.65 -4.81
CA ASP A 124 11.91 8.08 -4.71
C ASP A 124 12.93 8.44 -5.82
N PRO A 125 12.55 9.25 -6.83
CA PRO A 125 13.45 9.73 -7.89
C PRO A 125 14.74 10.37 -7.38
N ARG A 126 14.74 10.94 -6.17
CA ARG A 126 15.93 11.55 -5.54
C ARG A 126 16.94 10.52 -5.04
N HIS A 127 16.56 9.25 -4.96
CA HIS A 127 17.42 8.21 -4.44
C HIS A 127 18.57 7.90 -5.42
N LYS A 128 19.81 7.85 -4.93
CA LYS A 128 21.00 7.60 -5.77
C LYS A 128 20.96 6.31 -6.61
N LYS A 129 20.18 5.32 -6.17
CA LYS A 129 19.96 4.03 -6.87
C LYS A 129 18.59 3.93 -7.53
N PHE A 130 17.93 5.04 -7.86
CA PHE A 130 16.56 5.04 -8.38
C PHE A 130 16.38 4.14 -9.60
N LYS A 131 17.31 4.18 -10.57
CA LYS A 131 17.27 3.31 -11.77
C LYS A 131 17.34 1.83 -11.42
N ASP A 132 18.20 1.46 -10.46
CA ASP A 132 18.32 0.08 -10.01
C ASP A 132 17.04 -0.40 -9.29
N ILE A 133 16.40 0.49 -8.53
CA ILE A 133 15.11 0.22 -7.87
C ILE A 133 14.01 0.01 -8.91
N LEU A 134 13.93 0.84 -9.96
CA LEU A 134 12.98 0.64 -11.05
C LEU A 134 13.20 -0.69 -11.77
N LYS A 135 14.47 -1.05 -12.01
CA LYS A 135 14.80 -2.36 -12.58
C LYS A 135 14.36 -3.50 -11.65
N ALA A 136 14.63 -3.39 -10.36
CA ALA A 136 14.24 -4.41 -9.39
C ALA A 136 12.71 -4.59 -9.32
N HIS A 137 11.93 -3.52 -9.42
CA HIS A 137 10.47 -3.60 -9.54
C HIS A 137 10.02 -4.33 -10.81
N ALA A 138 10.62 -4.00 -11.96
CA ALA A 138 10.32 -4.66 -13.22
C ALA A 138 10.72 -6.14 -13.23
N ASP A 139 11.81 -6.50 -12.54
CA ASP A 139 12.26 -7.88 -12.35
C ASP A 139 11.32 -8.65 -11.39
N ALA A 140 10.75 -7.98 -10.38
CA ALA A 140 9.85 -8.58 -9.39
C ALA A 140 8.45 -8.88 -9.93
N SER A 141 7.96 -8.12 -10.91
CA SER A 141 6.63 -8.36 -11.49
C SER A 141 6.53 -8.00 -12.98
N PRO A 142 6.00 -8.90 -13.83
CA PRO A 142 5.75 -8.60 -15.25
C PRO A 142 4.62 -7.58 -15.45
N VAL A 143 3.82 -7.30 -14.42
CA VAL A 143 2.74 -6.32 -14.44
C VAL A 143 3.10 -5.00 -13.72
N PHE A 144 4.37 -4.80 -13.36
CA PHE A 144 4.84 -3.49 -12.90
C PHE A 144 4.69 -2.43 -14.02
N ARG A 145 4.02 -1.30 -13.75
CA ARG A 145 3.73 -0.27 -14.76
C ARG A 145 4.10 1.15 -14.37
N GLY A 146 4.54 1.37 -13.13
CA GLY A 146 4.92 2.71 -12.70
C GLY A 146 5.19 2.79 -11.22
N ILE A 147 5.41 4.00 -10.74
CA ILE A 147 5.68 4.26 -9.33
C ILE A 147 4.73 5.30 -8.75
N ARG A 148 4.53 5.24 -7.45
CA ARG A 148 3.96 6.32 -6.65
C ARG A 148 5.02 6.87 -5.71
N LYS A 149 5.09 8.19 -5.63
CA LYS A 149 5.76 8.92 -4.55
C LYS A 149 4.70 9.78 -3.87
N MET A 150 4.35 9.52 -2.62
CA MET A 150 3.43 10.41 -1.95
C MET A 150 4.10 11.77 -1.70
N ALA A 151 3.41 12.85 -2.09
CA ALA A 151 3.90 14.23 -2.00
C ALA A 151 3.01 15.11 -1.11
N ALA A 152 2.02 14.50 -0.44
CA ALA A 152 1.14 15.20 0.48
C ALA A 152 1.94 15.77 1.66
N TRP A 153 1.87 17.09 1.82
CA TRP A 153 2.61 17.86 2.80
C TRP A 153 1.72 18.96 3.35
N HIS A 154 1.89 19.30 4.62
CA HIS A 154 1.18 20.40 5.26
C HIS A 154 2.08 21.14 6.25
N SER A 155 1.91 22.45 6.40
CA SER A 155 2.74 23.27 7.29
C SER A 155 2.47 23.02 8.76
N ASP A 156 1.23 22.69 9.12
CA ASP A 156 0.87 22.19 10.45
C ASP A 156 1.48 20.81 10.67
N SER A 157 2.25 20.64 11.76
CA SER A 157 2.86 19.37 12.16
C SER A 157 1.85 18.36 12.74
N GLY A 158 0.64 18.79 13.08
CA GLY A 158 -0.45 17.89 13.47
C GLY A 158 -1.09 17.14 12.30
N VAL A 159 -0.82 17.57 11.06
CA VAL A 159 -1.28 16.89 9.84
C VAL A 159 -0.17 15.99 9.32
N HIS A 160 -0.48 14.70 9.11
CA HIS A 160 0.52 13.74 8.71
C HIS A 160 1.14 14.10 7.35
N ARG A 161 2.48 14.12 7.31
CA ARG A 161 3.24 14.42 6.10
C ARG A 161 3.77 13.13 5.49
N TRP A 162 3.41 12.90 4.23
CA TRP A 162 3.91 11.77 3.46
C TRP A 162 5.23 12.07 2.71
N THR A 163 5.70 13.32 2.80
CA THR A 163 6.98 13.77 2.24
C THR A 163 7.68 14.73 3.20
N ASP A 164 9.00 14.82 3.07
CA ASP A 164 9.87 15.70 3.84
C ASP A 164 9.84 17.16 3.36
N LYS A 165 9.37 17.42 2.14
CA LYS A 165 9.44 18.72 1.48
C LYS A 165 8.11 19.17 0.90
N ALA A 166 7.74 20.43 1.16
CA ALA A 166 6.64 21.12 0.49
C ALA A 166 6.89 21.21 -1.02
N GLU A 167 5.82 21.16 -1.81
CA GLU A 167 5.89 21.31 -3.28
C GLU A 167 6.90 20.34 -3.95
N LEU A 168 7.00 19.09 -3.45
CA LEU A 168 7.98 18.10 -3.92
C LEU A 168 8.07 18.04 -5.45
N TYR A 169 6.92 17.98 -6.14
CA TYR A 169 6.86 17.87 -7.61
C TYR A 169 7.16 19.16 -8.39
N ARG A 170 7.27 20.31 -7.72
CA ARG A 170 7.75 21.56 -8.33
C ARG A 170 9.27 21.73 -8.15
N SER A 171 9.89 20.91 -7.32
CA SER A 171 11.32 20.95 -7.06
C SER A 171 12.09 20.44 -8.26
N LYS A 172 12.98 21.26 -8.84
CA LYS A 172 13.90 20.82 -9.92
C LYS A 172 14.87 19.71 -9.53
N ASN A 173 15.06 19.50 -8.22
CA ASN A 173 15.92 18.46 -7.66
C ASN A 173 15.17 17.15 -7.40
N PHE A 174 13.89 17.07 -7.79
CA PHE A 174 13.09 15.85 -7.78
C PHE A 174 13.12 15.24 -9.19
#